data_AF-A0A349XYL6-F1
#
_entry.id   AF-A0A349XYL6-F1
#
_cell.length_a   1.000
_cell.length_b   1.000
_cell.length_c   1.000
_cell.angle_alpha   90.00
_cell.angle_beta   90.00
_cell.angle_gamma   90.00
#
_symmetry.space_group_name_H-M   'P 1'
#
loop_
_entity.id
_entity.type
_entity.pdbx_description
1 polymer ?
#
loop_
_entity_poly.entity_id
_entity_poly.type
_entity_poly.pdbx_seq_one_letter_code
_entity_poly.pdbx_strand_id
1 'polypeptide(L)'
;SLSVLEIKEKWGGMRIWCESPVLQARLAKGKAEIKSGTACEVCGAAGWIRRPPPGRYAWWRCVCDNHASDDQKSWGTHRAGRMAGMMQCQGGWYRYDESTDAMLPSEPPEGWGR
;
A
#
# COMPACT_ATOMS: atom_id res chain seq x y z
N SER A 1 16.89 9.44 -14.48
CA SER A 1 16.31 10.18 -13.34
C SER A 1 14.97 9.57 -12.96
N LEU A 2 14.40 9.96 -11.81
CA LEU A 2 13.00 9.70 -11.43
C LEU A 2 12.25 11.02 -11.55
N SER A 3 11.18 11.04 -12.33
CA SER A 3 10.26 12.18 -12.42
C SER A 3 8.95 11.78 -11.75
N VAL A 4 8.63 12.41 -10.62
CA VAL A 4 7.31 12.27 -9.99
C VAL A 4 6.36 13.24 -10.66
N LEU A 5 5.30 12.72 -11.26
CA LEU A 5 4.30 13.50 -11.98
C LEU A 5 3.14 13.88 -11.06
N GLU A 6 2.73 12.94 -10.20
CA GLU A 6 1.58 13.13 -9.30
C GLU A 6 1.76 12.26 -8.04
N ILE A 7 1.30 12.77 -6.91
CA ILE A 7 1.08 11.98 -5.69
C ILE A 7 -0.36 12.24 -5.25
N LYS A 8 -1.14 11.18 -5.07
CA LYS A 8 -2.52 11.29 -4.57
C LYS A 8 -2.86 10.19 -3.58
N GLU A 9 -3.79 10.50 -2.71
CA GLU A 9 -4.45 9.48 -1.89
C GLU A 9 -5.49 8.74 -2.72
N LYS A 10 -5.49 7.41 -2.63
CA LYS A 10 -6.49 6.56 -3.28
C LYS A 10 -6.77 5.35 -2.40
N TRP A 11 -8.03 5.19 -2.00
CA TRP A 11 -8.50 4.08 -1.15
C TRP A 11 -7.74 3.99 0.19
N GLY A 12 -7.45 5.13 0.83
CA GLY A 12 -6.77 5.20 2.13
C GLY A 12 -5.30 4.85 2.11
N GLY A 13 -4.68 4.85 0.93
CA GLY A 13 -3.23 4.72 0.77
C GLY A 13 -2.71 5.71 -0.27
N MET A 14 -1.40 5.92 -0.24
CA MET A 14 -0.69 6.75 -1.21
C MET A 14 -0.57 6.03 -2.56
N ARG A 15 -0.66 6.81 -3.62
CA ARG A 15 -0.29 6.40 -4.96
C ARG A 15 0.58 7.48 -5.60
N ILE A 16 1.60 7.03 -6.30
CA ILE A 16 2.62 7.84 -6.95
C ILE A 16 2.56 7.54 -8.45
N TRP A 17 2.46 8.56 -9.28
CA TRP A 17 2.60 8.47 -10.73
C TRP A 17 3.96 9.02 -11.04
N CYS A 18 4.81 8.20 -11.66
CA CYS A 18 6.17 8.60 -11.95
C CYS A 18 6.67 7.93 -13.22
N GLU A 19 7.61 8.62 -13.86
CA GLU A 19 8.38 8.12 -14.98
C GLU A 19 9.80 7.84 -14.52
N SER A 20 10.25 6.62 -14.74
CA SER A 20 11.64 6.25 -14.58
C SER A 20 11.94 4.96 -15.34
N PRO A 21 13.04 4.91 -16.11
CA PRO A 21 13.53 3.66 -16.68
C PRO A 21 14.30 2.81 -15.65
N VAL A 22 14.69 3.40 -14.51
CA VAL A 22 15.49 2.73 -13.48
C VAL A 22 14.59 1.87 -12.62
N LEU A 23 14.77 0.55 -12.70
CA LEU A 23 14.01 -0.43 -11.91
C LEU A 23 13.98 -0.07 -10.42
N GLN A 24 15.12 0.32 -9.87
CA GLN A 24 15.27 0.55 -8.43
C GLN A 24 14.43 1.74 -7.96
N ALA A 25 14.27 2.76 -8.81
CA ALA A 25 13.37 3.88 -8.54
C ALA A 25 11.90 3.44 -8.57
N ARG A 26 11.54 2.53 -9.50
CA ARG A 26 10.18 1.95 -9.55
C ARG A 26 9.88 1.06 -8.35
N LEU A 27 10.86 0.28 -7.89
CA LEU A 27 10.73 -0.52 -6.67
C LEU A 27 10.61 0.35 -5.42
N ALA A 28 11.40 1.44 -5.32
CA ALA A 28 11.28 2.41 -4.23
C ALA A 28 9.88 3.06 -4.18
N LYS A 29 9.34 3.43 -5.35
CA LYS A 29 7.95 3.89 -5.50
C LYS A 29 6.96 2.84 -5.01
N GLY A 30 7.06 1.59 -5.48
CA GLY A 30 6.18 0.50 -5.05
C GLY A 30 6.22 0.26 -3.54
N LYS A 31 7.42 0.26 -2.95
CA LYS A 31 7.61 0.17 -1.50
C LYS A 31 6.85 1.27 -0.77
N ALA A 32 6.99 2.52 -1.20
CA ALA A 32 6.32 3.66 -0.58
C ALA A 32 4.79 3.54 -0.65
N GLU A 33 4.25 3.14 -1.80
CA GLU A 33 2.81 2.90 -1.96
C GLU A 33 2.30 1.75 -1.10
N ILE A 34 3.04 0.63 -1.00
CA ILE A 34 2.68 -0.51 -0.16
C ILE A 34 2.67 -0.11 1.31
N LYS A 35 3.75 0.52 1.80
CA LYS A 35 3.89 0.94 3.20
C LYS A 35 2.81 1.93 3.63
N SER A 36 2.36 2.79 2.72
CA SER A 36 1.27 3.72 3.03
C SER A 36 -0.05 3.03 3.41
N GLY A 37 -0.23 1.77 3.00
CA GLY A 37 -1.40 0.96 3.37
C GLY A 37 -1.24 0.15 4.65
N THR A 38 -0.07 0.21 5.30
CA THR A 38 0.24 -0.58 6.51
C THR A 38 0.86 0.25 7.65
N ALA A 39 1.21 1.51 7.40
CA ALA A 39 1.69 2.44 8.40
C ALA A 39 0.63 3.49 8.73
N CYS A 40 0.46 3.77 10.02
CA CYS A 40 -0.41 4.81 10.51
C CYS A 40 0.06 6.17 10.00
N GLU A 41 -0.80 6.89 9.28
CA GLU A 41 -0.48 8.20 8.70
C GLU A 41 -0.22 9.30 9.75
N VAL A 42 -0.56 9.06 11.01
CA VAL A 42 -0.36 10.02 12.12
C VAL A 42 0.96 9.78 12.85
N CYS A 43 1.28 8.54 13.22
CA CYS A 43 2.45 8.23 14.05
C CYS A 43 3.47 7.27 13.42
N GLY A 44 3.21 6.75 12.21
CA GLY A 44 4.10 5.82 11.51
C GLY A 44 4.14 4.38 12.06
N ALA A 45 3.48 4.09 13.19
CA ALA A 45 3.36 2.73 13.71
C ALA A 45 2.52 1.84 12.77
N ALA A 46 2.49 0.52 13.01
CA ALA A 46 1.63 -0.38 12.25
C ALA A 46 0.15 0.07 12.31
N GLY A 47 -0.50 0.09 11.17
CA GLY A 47 -1.88 0.56 11.00
C GLY A 47 -2.65 -0.30 10.01
N TRP A 48 -3.94 -0.01 9.90
CA TRP A 48 -4.83 -0.70 8.98
C TRP A 48 -5.63 0.32 8.18
N ILE A 49 -5.85 0.05 6.91
CA ILE A 49 -6.82 0.81 6.11
C ILE A 49 -8.21 0.57 6.69
N ARG A 50 -8.83 1.65 7.19
CA ARG A 50 -10.18 1.67 7.75
C ARG A 50 -11.17 2.05 6.66
N ARG A 51 -11.77 1.02 6.05
CA ARG A 51 -12.81 1.18 5.04
C ARG A 51 -14.17 1.33 5.72
N PRO A 52 -14.94 2.40 5.47
CA PRO A 52 -16.31 2.50 5.96
C PRO A 52 -17.18 1.34 5.44
N PRO A 53 -18.08 0.78 6.28
CA PRO A 53 -18.98 -0.27 5.85
C PRO A 53 -19.93 0.23 4.75
N PRO A 54 -20.51 -0.68 3.95
CA PRO A 54 -21.51 -0.32 2.94
C PRO A 54 -22.62 0.56 3.54
N GLY A 55 -23.01 1.62 2.84
CA GLY A 55 -24.00 2.59 3.30
C GLY A 55 -23.46 3.74 4.16
N ARG A 56 -22.14 3.75 4.47
CA ARG A 56 -21.47 4.91 5.08
C ARG A 56 -20.53 5.59 4.09
N TYR A 57 -20.56 6.92 4.07
CA TYR A 57 -19.65 7.75 3.28
C TYR A 57 -18.63 8.42 4.21
N ALA A 58 -17.41 7.91 4.21
CA ALA A 58 -16.29 8.48 4.95
C ALA A 58 -14.99 8.30 4.17
N TRP A 59 -14.01 9.16 4.46
CA TRP A 59 -12.66 9.01 3.94
C TRP A 59 -11.98 7.77 4.52
N TRP A 60 -11.32 7.01 3.65
CA TRP A 60 -10.53 5.86 4.06
C TRP A 60 -9.21 6.38 4.59
N ARG A 61 -8.74 5.83 5.71
CA ARG A 61 -7.47 6.25 6.32
C ARG A 61 -6.70 5.03 6.79
N CYS A 62 -5.37 5.08 6.75
CA CYS A 62 -4.54 4.05 7.34
C CYS A 62 -4.11 4.49 8.74
N VAL A 63 -4.75 3.95 9.77
CA VAL A 63 -4.54 4.38 11.17
C VAL A 63 -4.46 3.20 12.13
N CYS A 64 -3.65 3.35 13.17
CA CYS A 64 -3.60 2.42 14.30
C CYS A 64 -4.82 2.63 15.22
N ASP A 65 -5.08 1.69 16.13
CA ASP A 65 -6.23 1.80 17.05
C ASP A 65 -6.19 3.04 17.94
N ASN A 66 -5.00 3.54 18.29
CA ASN A 66 -4.86 4.75 19.10
C ASN A 66 -5.30 6.03 18.38
N HIS A 67 -5.16 6.08 17.05
CA HIS A 67 -5.52 7.24 16.22
C HIS A 67 -6.81 7.04 15.42
N ALA A 68 -7.38 5.84 15.45
CA ALA A 68 -8.69 5.57 14.88
C ALA A 68 -9.79 6.20 15.74
N SER A 69 -10.80 6.81 15.11
CA SER A 69 -12.05 7.14 15.81
C SER A 69 -12.78 5.86 16.24
N ASP A 70 -13.70 5.98 17.19
CA ASP A 70 -14.46 4.80 17.66
C ASP A 70 -15.29 4.15 16.54
N ASP A 71 -15.81 4.98 15.64
CA ASP A 71 -16.42 4.53 14.39
C ASP A 71 -15.43 3.71 13.55
N GLN A 72 -14.23 4.24 13.28
CA GLN A 72 -13.21 3.55 12.49
C GLN A 72 -12.72 2.25 13.13
N LYS A 73 -12.68 2.16 14.46
CA LYS A 73 -12.36 0.91 15.18
C LYS A 73 -13.42 -0.15 14.93
N SER A 74 -14.69 0.24 14.82
CA SER A 74 -15.80 -0.67 14.50
C SER A 74 -15.81 -1.12 13.03
N TRP A 75 -15.17 -0.36 12.15
CA TRP A 75 -15.01 -0.71 10.73
C TRP A 75 -13.85 -1.68 10.59
N GLY A 76 -14.16 -2.96 10.37
CA GLY A 76 -13.17 -4.04 10.42
C GLY A 76 -11.86 -3.77 9.66
N THR A 77 -10.78 -4.42 10.08
CA THR A 77 -9.46 -4.27 9.46
C THR A 77 -9.38 -5.09 8.18
N HIS A 78 -9.23 -4.44 7.02
CA HIS A 78 -9.08 -5.14 5.76
C HIS A 78 -7.61 -5.56 5.58
N ARG A 79 -7.30 -6.85 5.72
CA ARG A 79 -6.02 -7.38 5.23
C ARG A 79 -6.02 -7.25 3.70
N ALA A 80 -5.01 -6.61 3.14
CA ALA A 80 -4.89 -6.50 1.68
C ALA A 80 -5.01 -7.91 1.07
N GLY A 81 -5.72 -8.04 -0.06
CA GLY A 81 -6.03 -9.35 -0.66
C GLY A 81 -4.78 -10.10 -1.16
N ARG A 82 -4.95 -11.11 -2.03
CA ARG A 82 -3.84 -11.93 -2.56
C ARG A 82 -2.66 -11.16 -3.17
N MET A 83 -2.87 -9.91 -3.55
CA MET A 83 -1.87 -8.98 -4.12
C MET A 83 -1.17 -8.10 -3.07
N ALA A 84 -1.45 -8.30 -1.78
CA ALA A 84 -0.91 -7.51 -0.69
C ALA A 84 0.61 -7.45 -0.73
N GLY A 85 1.16 -6.24 -0.71
CA GLY A 85 2.60 -6.03 -0.72
C GLY A 85 3.30 -6.51 -2.00
N MET A 86 2.57 -6.82 -3.07
CA MET A 86 3.15 -7.24 -4.34
C MET A 86 3.11 -6.11 -5.37
N MET A 87 4.13 -6.08 -6.23
CA MET A 87 4.23 -5.16 -7.35
C MET A 87 4.75 -5.91 -8.58
N GLN A 88 4.10 -5.70 -9.72
CA GLN A 88 4.66 -6.07 -11.02
C GLN A 88 5.44 -4.88 -11.59
N CYS A 89 6.67 -5.11 -12.04
CA CYS A 89 7.50 -4.08 -12.64
C CYS A 89 8.42 -4.66 -13.71
N GLN A 90 8.41 -4.08 -14.92
CA GLN A 90 9.26 -4.49 -16.05
C GLN A 90 9.19 -6.01 -16.33
N GLY A 91 7.99 -6.60 -16.25
CA GLY A 91 7.77 -8.04 -16.47
C GLY A 91 8.10 -8.93 -15.27
N GLY A 92 8.82 -8.44 -14.26
CA GLY A 92 9.10 -9.14 -13.02
C GLY A 92 8.07 -8.91 -11.91
N TRP A 93 8.01 -9.83 -10.97
CA TRP A 93 7.22 -9.71 -9.74
C TRP A 93 8.12 -9.48 -8.55
N TYR A 94 7.66 -8.61 -7.66
CA TYR A 94 8.36 -8.23 -6.44
C TYR A 94 7.39 -8.21 -5.27
N ARG A 95 7.87 -8.59 -4.09
CA ARG A 95 7.14 -8.53 -2.83
C ARG A 95 7.91 -7.69 -1.82
N TYR A 96 7.20 -6.85 -1.09
CA TYR A 96 7.75 -6.10 0.03
C TYR A 96 8.04 -7.06 1.19
N ASP A 97 9.28 -7.04 1.65
CA ASP A 97 9.71 -7.70 2.88
C ASP A 97 9.87 -6.68 3.99
N GLU A 98 9.08 -6.83 5.05
CA GLU A 98 9.09 -5.93 6.19
C GLU A 98 10.37 -6.05 7.02
N SER A 99 10.99 -7.23 7.06
CA SER A 99 12.16 -7.48 7.91
C SER A 99 13.42 -6.74 7.40
N THR A 100 13.56 -6.64 6.08
CA THR A 100 14.69 -5.97 5.41
C THR A 100 14.32 -4.60 4.84
N ASP A 101 13.07 -4.16 4.98
CA ASP A 101 12.51 -2.94 4.36
C ASP A 101 12.82 -2.84 2.85
N ALA A 102 12.73 -3.97 2.14
CA ALA A 102 13.14 -4.09 0.74
C ALA A 102 12.04 -4.69 -0.15
N MET A 103 12.09 -4.37 -1.45
CA MET A 103 11.32 -5.08 -2.47
C MET A 103 12.18 -6.22 -3.00
N LEU A 104 11.78 -7.46 -2.73
CA LEU A 104 12.50 -8.65 -3.15
C LEU A 104 11.81 -9.28 -4.37
N PRO A 105 12.56 -9.87 -5.32
CA PRO A 105 11.97 -10.67 -6.39
C PRO A 105 11.07 -11.77 -5.82
N SER A 106 9.94 -12.03 -6.47
CA SER A 106 9.00 -13.08 -6.06
C SER A 106 8.38 -13.76 -7.28
N GLU A 107 7.78 -14.93 -7.06
CA GLU A 107 6.85 -15.50 -8.02
C GLU A 107 5.60 -14.62 -8.18
N PRO A 108 4.87 -14.75 -9.31
CA PRO A 108 3.56 -14.16 -9.46
C PRO A 108 2.60 -14.59 -8.34
N PRO A 109 1.59 -13.76 -8.02
CA PRO A 109 0.55 -14.14 -7.07
C PRO A 109 -0.17 -15.42 -7.52
N GLU A 110 -0.65 -16.20 -6.55
CA GLU A 110 -1.38 -17.43 -6.83
C GLU A 110 -2.59 -17.17 -7.77
N GLY A 111 -2.71 -17.97 -8.82
CA GLY A 111 -3.75 -17.82 -9.84
C GLY A 111 -3.50 -16.73 -10.87
N TRP A 112 -2.34 -16.06 -10.85
CA TRP A 112 -1.96 -15.10 -11.89
C TRP A 112 -1.57 -15.84 -13.20
N GLY A 113 -2.21 -15.47 -14.31
CA GLY A 113 -1.91 -16.04 -15.64
C GLY A 113 -2.63 -17.35 -15.97
N ARG A 114 -3.64 -17.75 -15.19
CA ARG A 114 -4.61 -18.79 -15.58
C ARG A 114 -5.87 -18.16 -16.16
#